data_AF-A0A7C9PZI6-F1
#
_entry.id   AF-A0A7C9PZI6-F1
#
_cell.length_a   1.000
_cell.length_b   1.000
_cell.length_c   1.000
_cell.angle_alpha   90.00
_cell.angle_beta   90.00
_cell.angle_gamma   90.00
#
_symmetry.space_group_name_H-M   'P 1'
#
loop_
_entity.id
_entity.type
_entity.pdbx_description
1 polymer ?
#
loop_
_entity_poly.entity_id
_entity_poly.type
_entity_poly.pdbx_seq_one_letter_code
_entity_poly.pdbx_strand_id
1 'polypeptide(L)' 'MLLVLPLLLSALKVEAQIVPDGTLPNNSVVSPTGSGVISNIDGGTALGGNLLHSFQEFSVPTGSSAFFNNALNIENIIAR' A
#
# COMPACT_ATOMS: atom_id res chain seq x y z
N MET A 1 45.33 18.80 -6.07
CA MET A 1 43.91 19.15 -5.85
C MET A 1 43.08 17.99 -6.37
N LEU A 2 42.87 16.96 -5.54
CA LEU A 2 42.00 15.84 -5.91
C LEU A 2 40.55 16.31 -5.77
N LEU A 3 39.87 16.52 -6.89
CA LEU A 3 38.42 16.72 -6.88
C LEU A 3 37.78 15.35 -6.66
N VAL A 4 37.27 15.10 -5.46
CA VAL A 4 36.44 13.93 -5.17
C VAL A 4 35.03 14.27 -5.65
N LEU A 5 34.57 13.66 -6.74
CA LEU A 5 33.23 13.82 -7.26
C LEU A 5 32.23 13.15 -6.29
N PRO A 6 31.26 13.86 -5.71
CA PRO A 6 30.28 13.22 -4.84
C PRO A 6 29.34 12.37 -5.71
N LEU A 7 29.34 11.07 -5.46
CA LEU A 7 28.34 10.15 -6.02
C LEU A 7 26.98 10.51 -5.40
N LEU A 8 26.16 11.27 -6.12
CA LEU A 8 24.77 11.53 -5.76
C LEU A 8 24.01 10.20 -5.84
N LEU A 9 23.82 9.53 -4.70
CA LEU A 9 22.84 8.46 -4.56
C LEU A 9 21.45 9.08 -4.67
N SER A 10 20.88 9.15 -5.87
CA SER A 10 19.43 9.31 -6.01
C SER A 10 18.77 8.08 -5.38
N ALA A 11 17.93 8.30 -4.37
CA ALA A 11 17.09 7.24 -3.83
C ALA A 11 16.23 6.67 -4.96
N LEU A 12 16.40 5.38 -5.26
CA LEU A 12 15.49 4.66 -6.15
C LEU A 12 14.12 4.64 -5.46
N LYS A 13 13.18 5.43 -5.98
CA LYS A 13 11.79 5.37 -5.56
C LYS A 13 11.27 4.01 -5.99
N VAL A 14 11.12 3.09 -5.03
CA VAL A 14 10.36 1.85 -5.24
C VAL A 14 8.91 2.27 -5.48
N GLU A 15 8.39 1.98 -6.67
CA GLU A 15 6.95 2.08 -6.90
C GLU A 15 6.25 1.00 -6.08
N ALA A 16 5.21 1.38 -5.35
CA ALA A 16 4.45 0.44 -4.54
C ALA A 16 3.73 -0.55 -5.47
N GLN A 17 3.86 -1.85 -5.20
CA GLN A 17 3.20 -2.91 -6.00
C GLN A 17 1.68 -2.98 -5.82
N ILE A 18 1.14 -2.16 -4.92
CA ILE A 18 -0.28 -2.05 -4.63
C ILE A 18 -0.65 -0.57 -4.76
N VAL A 19 -1.48 -0.26 -5.75
CA VAL A 19 -1.81 1.10 -6.15
C VAL A 19 -3.33 1.29 -6.03
N PRO A 20 -3.82 2.12 -5.08
CA PRO A 20 -5.24 2.47 -5.00
C PRO A 20 -5.72 3.18 -6.26
N ASP A 21 -6.93 2.88 -6.73
CA ASP A 21 -7.49 3.53 -7.93
C ASP A 21 -8.19 4.87 -7.66
N GLY A 22 -8.42 5.20 -6.39
CA GLY A 22 -9.03 6.46 -5.99
C GLY A 22 -10.54 6.58 -6.21
N THR A 23 -11.22 5.48 -6.56
CA THR A 23 -12.62 5.50 -7.04
C THR A 23 -13.67 5.35 -5.94
N LEU A 24 -13.26 5.13 -4.69
CA LEU A 24 -14.17 4.97 -3.56
C LEU A 24 -14.33 6.29 -2.78
N PRO A 25 -15.45 6.49 -2.06
CA PRO A 25 -15.64 7.68 -1.21
C PRO A 25 -14.52 7.87 -0.17
N ASN A 26 -14.10 6.78 0.45
CA ASN A 26 -12.90 6.71 1.29
C ASN A 26 -11.95 5.69 0.65
N ASN A 27 -10.81 6.20 0.18
CA ASN A 27 -9.85 5.41 -0.58
C ASN A 27 -8.96 4.56 0.31
N SER A 28 -8.37 3.52 -0.30
CA SER A 28 -7.34 2.73 0.36
C SER A 28 -6.06 3.53 0.51
N VAL A 29 -5.34 3.33 1.60
CA VAL A 29 -4.04 3.94 1.87
C VAL A 29 -3.03 2.82 2.03
N VAL A 30 -2.02 2.81 1.16
CA VAL A 30 -0.97 1.76 1.17
C VAL A 30 0.31 2.34 1.74
N SER A 31 0.80 1.76 2.83
CA SER A 31 2.01 2.18 3.52
C SER A 31 2.97 0.99 3.65
N PRO A 32 4.14 1.00 2.96
CA PRO A 32 5.14 -0.04 3.18
C PRO A 32 5.75 0.09 4.57
N THR A 33 6.04 -1.05 5.20
CA THR A 33 6.83 -1.13 6.43
C THR A 33 8.31 -0.85 6.15
N GLY A 34 9.12 -0.65 7.19
CA GLY A 34 10.53 -0.26 7.04
C GLY A 34 11.39 -1.20 6.19
N SER A 35 11.00 -2.47 6.00
CA SER A 35 11.66 -3.42 5.10
C SER A 35 11.04 -3.50 3.69
N GLY A 36 9.87 -2.88 3.47
CA GLY A 36 9.11 -2.96 2.22
C GLY A 36 8.49 -4.34 1.94
N VAL A 37 8.68 -5.32 2.83
CA VAL A 37 8.17 -6.69 2.69
C VAL A 37 6.70 -6.77 3.07
N ILE A 38 6.24 -5.90 3.96
CA ILE A 38 4.83 -5.81 4.36
C ILE A 38 4.28 -4.47 3.91
N SER A 39 3.14 -4.52 3.21
CA SER A 39 2.34 -3.35 2.85
C SER A 39 1.11 -3.29 3.75
N ASN A 40 1.03 -2.29 4.61
CA ASN A 40 -0.17 -2.02 5.38
C ASN A 40 -1.19 -1.32 4.48
N ILE A 41 -2.43 -1.79 4.51
CA ILE A 41 -3.56 -1.26 3.76
C ILE A 41 -4.56 -0.77 4.79
N ASP A 42 -4.67 0.55 4.87
CA ASP A 42 -5.56 1.29 5.75
C ASP A 42 -6.67 1.99 4.94
N GLY A 43 -7.57 2.69 5.65
CA GLY A 43 -8.67 3.42 5.03
C GLY A 43 -9.74 2.49 4.46
N GLY A 44 -10.17 2.76 3.23
CA GLY A 44 -11.27 2.03 2.60
C GLY A 44 -12.66 2.56 2.97
N THR A 45 -13.67 2.15 2.21
CA THR A 45 -15.06 2.60 2.39
C THR A 45 -15.86 1.57 3.16
N ALA A 46 -16.27 1.91 4.38
CA ALA A 46 -17.17 1.07 5.16
C ALA A 46 -18.62 1.21 4.65
N LEU A 47 -19.28 0.07 4.42
CA LEU A 47 -20.69 -0.03 4.05
C LEU A 47 -21.32 -1.20 4.83
N GLY A 48 -21.96 -0.89 5.96
CA GLY A 48 -22.44 -1.92 6.89
C GLY A 48 -21.27 -2.71 7.49
N GLY A 49 -21.38 -4.04 7.49
CA GLY A 49 -20.30 -4.95 7.91
C GLY A 49 -19.20 -5.14 6.87
N ASN A 50 -19.23 -4.41 5.74
CA ASN A 50 -18.22 -4.57 4.69
C ASN A 50 -17.25 -3.40 4.67
N LEU A 51 -15.97 -3.69 4.47
CA LEU A 51 -14.93 -2.70 4.18
C LEU A 51 -14.47 -2.87 2.72
N LEU A 52 -14.73 -1.86 1.90
CA LEU A 52 -14.42 -1.87 0.48
C LEU A 52 -13.05 -1.25 0.22
N HIS A 53 -12.24 -1.94 -0.59
CA HIS A 53 -10.99 -1.45 -1.14
C HIS A 53 -11.02 -1.54 -2.66
N SER A 54 -10.26 -0.68 -3.32
CA SER A 54 -10.22 -0.61 -4.78
C SER A 54 -8.84 -0.20 -5.26
N PHE A 55 -8.28 -1.01 -6.16
CA PHE A 55 -6.91 -0.91 -6.61
C PHE A 55 -6.86 -0.87 -8.13
N GLN A 56 -5.98 -0.03 -8.66
CA GLN A 56 -5.61 -0.05 -10.07
C GLN A 56 -4.66 -1.23 -10.33
N GLU A 57 -3.75 -1.47 -9.39
CA GLU A 57 -2.82 -2.59 -9.42
C GLU A 57 -2.75 -3.22 -8.02
N PHE A 58 -2.80 -4.55 -7.99
CA PHE A 58 -2.64 -5.31 -6.75
C PHE A 58 -1.73 -6.50 -7.00
N SER A 59 -0.47 -6.39 -6.57
CA SER A 59 0.52 -7.46 -6.62
C SER A 59 1.14 -7.68 -5.24
N VAL A 60 1.22 -8.94 -4.83
CA VAL A 60 1.91 -9.37 -3.61
C VAL A 60 3.02 -10.36 -4.02
N PRO A 61 4.26 -9.89 -4.20
CA PRO A 61 5.40 -10.75 -4.52
C PRO A 61 5.58 -11.91 -3.54
N THR A 62 6.15 -13.01 -4.04
CA THR A 62 6.60 -14.11 -3.18
C THR A 62 7.50 -13.60 -2.05
N GLY A 63 7.18 -13.99 -0.82
CA GLY A 63 7.92 -13.56 0.37
C GLY A 63 7.51 -12.20 0.92
N SER A 64 6.50 -11.54 0.35
CA SER A 64 5.90 -10.31 0.87
C SER A 64 4.47 -10.54 1.40
N SER A 65 3.87 -9.53 2.01
CA SER A 65 2.50 -9.61 2.52
C SER A 65 1.77 -8.27 2.41
N ALA A 66 0.46 -8.34 2.19
CA ALA A 66 -0.45 -7.21 2.31
C ALA A 66 -1.31 -7.39 3.57
N PHE A 67 -1.32 -6.39 4.45
CA PHE A 67 -2.05 -6.44 5.71
C PHE A 67 -3.18 -5.43 5.70
N PHE A 68 -4.43 -5.90 5.69
CA PHE A 68 -5.61 -5.03 5.72
C PHE A 68 -5.99 -4.76 7.18
N ASN A 69 -5.90 -3.50 7.59
CA ASN A 69 -6.39 -3.07 8.90
C ASN A 69 -7.91 -2.86 8.84
N ASN A 70 -8.63 -3.38 9.82
CA ASN A 70 -10.08 -3.24 9.92
C ASN A 70 -10.55 -3.03 11.37
N ALA A 71 -11.72 -2.42 11.53
CA ALA A 71 -12.38 -2.32 12.81
C ALA A 71 -13.07 -3.65 13.19
N LEU A 72 -13.35 -3.85 14.49
CA LEU A 72 -13.94 -5.09 15.02
C LEU A 72 -15.35 -5.40 14.48
N ASN A 73 -16.07 -4.38 14.00
CA ASN A 73 -17.41 -4.52 13.44
C ASN A 73 -17.43 -4.80 11.94
N ILE A 74 -16.27 -4.98 11.30
CA ILE A 74 -16.15 -5.39 9.90
C ILE A 74 -16.20 -6.91 9.82
N GLU A 75 -17.16 -7.43 9.07
CA GLU A 75 -17.38 -8.85 8.79
C GLU A 75 -16.65 -9.30 7.53
N ASN A 76 -16.63 -8.45 6.48
CA ASN A 76 -15.99 -8.77 5.21
C ASN A 76 -15.08 -7.63 4.72
N ILE A 77 -13.98 -8.00 4.09
CA ILE A 77 -13.13 -7.11 3.32
C ILE A 77 -13.27 -7.50 1.86
N ILE A 78 -13.66 -6.55 1.02
CA ILE A 78 -13.90 -6.78 -0.41
C ILE A 78 -12.99 -5.85 -1.18
N ALA A 79 -12.14 -6.42 -2.04
CA ALA A 79 -11.20 -5.71 -2.87
C ALA A 79 -11.47 -5.99 -4.35
N ARG A 80 -11.30 -4.97 -5.19
CA ARG A 80 -11.30 -5.09 -6.65
C ARG A 80 -10.08 -4.37 -7.24
#